data_AF-A0A2G9U403-F1
#
_entry.id   AF-A0A2G9U403-F1
#
_cell.length_a   1.000
_cell.length_b   1.000
_cell.length_c   1.000
_cell.angle_alpha   90.00
_cell.angle_beta   90.00
_cell.angle_gamma   90.00
#
_symmetry.space_group_name_H-M   'P 1'
#
loop_
_entity.id
_entity.type
_entity.pdbx_description
1 polymer ?
#
loop_
_entity_poly.entity_id
_entity_poly.type
_entity_poly.pdbx_seq_one_letter_code
_entity_poly.pdbx_strand_id
1 'polypeptide(L)'
;MANILGMYGPSDGRAKSDVDYPDVAGWPKGFVPIAIHTVDGNDYVATLLANLTELCGQTVSMDNFWVIRDSLLVEQIHKNNTLRERNKWFSDDLFKRMTAVHDKIHEYQNGVYGKPIIMNGLDIGNELQKIRGGSMFNDLKMHMDIKLQCSNQSGSNCKWINGLKYYVYSAHDSTIYAFFAILGIQNKVISPTGYPEYTAATFIELWRNRTDNQPYFKTVKRIGAQYDRNQ
;
A
#
# COMPACT_ATOMS: atom_id res chain seq x y z
N MET A 1 10.50 -5.07 -2.68
CA MET A 1 10.48 -4.61 -1.27
C MET A 1 11.92 -4.44 -0.81
N ALA A 2 12.40 -3.20 -0.67
CA ALA A 2 13.82 -2.93 -0.35
C ALA A 2 14.04 -1.81 0.70
N ASN A 3 13.00 -1.05 1.07
CA ASN A 3 13.12 0.14 1.91
C ASN A 3 13.76 -0.15 3.29
N ILE A 4 13.54 -1.34 3.84
CA ILE A 4 14.08 -1.74 5.15
C ILE A 4 15.59 -2.01 5.06
N LEU A 5 16.13 -2.42 3.92
CA LEU A 5 17.58 -2.65 3.73
C LEU A 5 18.40 -1.36 3.86
N GLY A 6 17.85 -0.22 3.40
CA GLY A 6 18.47 1.09 3.59
C GLY A 6 18.29 1.68 5.00
N MET A 7 17.51 1.02 5.86
CA MET A 7 17.13 1.46 7.20
C MET A 7 17.82 0.61 8.28
N TYR A 8 18.04 -0.68 8.00
CA TYR A 8 18.91 -1.60 8.71
C TYR A 8 19.86 -2.26 7.71
N GLY A 9 21.07 -1.70 7.59
CA GLY A 9 22.12 -2.19 6.69
C GLY A 9 23.49 -1.50 6.72
N PRO A 10 23.84 -0.56 7.64
CA PRO A 10 25.21 -0.05 7.66
C PRO A 10 26.16 -1.16 8.13
N SER A 11 27.27 -1.35 7.40
CA SER A 11 28.33 -2.31 7.71
C SER A 11 29.25 -1.86 8.86
N ASP A 12 28.66 -1.27 9.90
CA ASP A 12 29.36 -0.67 11.05
C ASP A 12 29.70 -1.66 12.17
N GLY A 13 29.49 -2.95 11.93
CA GLY A 13 29.82 -4.04 12.85
C GLY A 13 28.81 -4.28 13.98
N ARG A 14 27.67 -3.57 14.04
CA ARG A 14 26.70 -3.74 15.13
C ARG A 14 25.79 -4.97 15.02
N ALA A 15 25.59 -5.52 13.82
CA ALA A 15 24.76 -6.70 13.58
C ALA A 15 25.52 -8.02 13.80
N LYS A 16 24.93 -8.94 14.55
CA LYS A 16 25.55 -10.18 15.04
C LYS A 16 25.02 -11.42 14.33
N SER A 17 25.94 -12.30 13.93
CA SER A 17 25.67 -13.69 13.55
C SER A 17 24.86 -14.43 14.62
N ASP A 18 23.94 -15.30 14.16
CA ASP A 18 22.99 -16.11 14.94
C ASP A 18 22.09 -15.34 15.92
N VAL A 19 22.00 -14.01 15.76
CA VAL A 19 21.07 -13.14 16.52
C VAL A 19 20.27 -12.26 15.57
N ASP A 20 20.96 -11.51 14.71
CA ASP A 20 20.33 -10.60 13.74
C ASP A 20 20.23 -11.24 12.34
N TYR A 21 21.13 -12.18 12.01
CA TYR A 21 21.13 -12.95 10.76
C TYR A 21 21.77 -14.35 10.96
N PRO A 22 21.40 -15.39 10.18
CA PRO A 22 21.98 -16.73 10.32
C PRO A 22 23.48 -16.78 9.97
N ASP A 23 24.29 -17.49 10.76
CA ASP A 23 25.74 -17.68 10.50
C ASP A 23 26.03 -18.81 9.49
N VAL A 24 25.29 -18.83 8.38
CA VAL A 24 25.47 -19.85 7.33
C VAL A 24 26.36 -19.34 6.19
N ALA A 25 27.25 -20.22 5.71
CA ALA A 25 28.18 -19.89 4.63
C ALA A 25 27.42 -19.43 3.37
N GLY A 26 27.64 -18.18 2.96
CA GLY A 26 26.95 -17.54 1.82
C GLY A 26 25.87 -16.54 2.22
N TRP A 27 25.49 -16.42 3.51
CA TRP A 27 24.55 -15.38 3.93
C TRP A 27 25.19 -13.97 3.92
N PRO A 28 24.53 -12.94 3.37
CA PRO A 28 25.05 -11.58 3.42
C PRO A 28 25.02 -11.02 4.86
N LYS A 29 26.18 -10.65 5.41
CA LYS A 29 26.27 -10.08 6.77
C LYS A 29 25.41 -8.82 6.89
N GLY A 30 24.48 -8.82 7.84
CA GLY A 30 23.53 -7.72 8.07
C GLY A 30 22.19 -7.83 7.32
N PHE A 31 21.90 -8.93 6.61
CA PHE A 31 20.62 -9.13 5.92
C PHE A 31 19.61 -9.89 6.80
N VAL A 32 18.42 -9.32 7.03
CA VAL A 32 17.38 -9.84 7.94
C VAL A 32 16.09 -10.21 7.17
N PRO A 33 15.53 -11.43 7.31
CA PRO A 33 14.36 -11.89 6.55
C PRO A 33 12.99 -11.57 7.21
N ILE A 34 11.94 -11.37 6.40
CA ILE A 34 10.54 -11.03 6.81
C ILE A 34 9.53 -11.67 5.81
N ALA A 35 8.32 -12.07 6.24
CA ALA A 35 7.30 -12.80 5.43
C ALA A 35 5.93 -12.06 5.29
N ILE A 36 5.22 -12.23 4.15
CA ILE A 36 4.10 -11.35 3.67
C ILE A 36 3.09 -12.14 2.75
N HIS A 37 1.77 -11.84 2.78
CA HIS A 37 0.68 -12.47 1.95
C HIS A 37 -0.56 -11.53 1.69
N THR A 38 -1.36 -11.69 0.59
CA THR A 38 -2.51 -10.80 0.15
C THR A 38 -3.60 -11.43 -0.78
N VAL A 39 -4.77 -10.75 -1.04
CA VAL A 39 -5.85 -11.04 -2.05
C VAL A 39 -6.81 -9.82 -2.36
N ASP A 40 -7.71 -9.87 -3.39
CA ASP A 40 -8.26 -8.69 -4.18
C ASP A 40 -9.80 -8.62 -4.54
N GLY A 41 -10.27 -7.53 -5.22
CA GLY A 41 -11.59 -7.33 -5.96
C GLY A 41 -12.47 -6.13 -5.49
N ASN A 42 -13.43 -5.45 -6.20
CA ASN A 42 -13.96 -5.27 -7.60
C ASN A 42 -14.79 -3.89 -7.66
N ASP A 43 -15.50 -3.22 -8.64
CA ASP A 43 -16.05 -3.33 -10.04
C ASP A 43 -16.52 -1.92 -10.63
N TYR A 44 -16.15 -1.51 -11.87
CA TYR A 44 -16.99 -0.78 -12.90
C TYR A 44 -16.26 -0.71 -14.28
N VAL A 45 -16.30 -1.76 -15.11
CA VAL A 45 -15.21 -1.97 -16.11
C VAL A 45 -15.63 -2.48 -17.51
N ALA A 46 -16.79 -3.13 -17.65
CA ALA A 46 -17.08 -4.12 -18.70
C ALA A 46 -16.62 -3.83 -20.15
N THR A 47 -16.91 -2.66 -20.72
CA THR A 47 -16.62 -2.40 -22.16
C THR A 47 -15.12 -2.36 -22.47
N LEU A 48 -14.29 -1.89 -21.54
CA LEU A 48 -12.83 -1.91 -21.71
C LEU A 48 -12.29 -3.34 -21.71
N LEU A 49 -12.91 -4.21 -20.91
CA LEU A 49 -12.52 -5.63 -20.79
C LEU A 49 -12.83 -6.44 -22.03
N ALA A 50 -13.95 -6.17 -22.71
CA ALA A 50 -14.29 -6.84 -23.96
C ALA A 50 -13.19 -6.62 -25.03
N ASN A 51 -12.73 -5.37 -25.18
CA ASN A 51 -11.64 -5.02 -26.09
C ASN A 51 -10.31 -5.69 -25.67
N LEU A 52 -9.95 -5.65 -24.39
CA LEU A 52 -8.73 -6.30 -23.90
C LEU A 52 -8.80 -7.84 -23.98
N THR A 53 -9.99 -8.43 -23.94
CA THR A 53 -10.22 -9.87 -24.13
C THR A 53 -9.90 -10.29 -25.57
N GLU A 54 -10.31 -9.49 -26.54
CA GLU A 54 -9.95 -9.68 -27.96
C GLU A 54 -8.44 -9.50 -28.17
N LEU A 55 -7.86 -8.40 -27.65
CA LEU A 55 -6.44 -8.06 -27.84
C LEU A 55 -5.46 -9.01 -27.15
N CYS A 56 -5.83 -9.60 -26.00
CA CYS A 56 -4.96 -10.50 -25.23
C CYS A 56 -5.29 -11.99 -25.39
N GLY A 57 -6.36 -12.35 -26.12
CA GLY A 57 -6.75 -13.74 -26.37
C GLY A 57 -7.18 -14.53 -25.13
N GLN A 58 -7.49 -13.86 -24.02
CA GLN A 58 -7.89 -14.45 -22.74
C GLN A 58 -9.00 -13.60 -22.11
N THR A 59 -9.95 -14.23 -21.40
CA THR A 59 -11.05 -13.51 -20.74
C THR A 59 -10.52 -12.55 -19.69
N VAL A 60 -10.66 -11.26 -19.96
CA VAL A 60 -10.34 -10.21 -18.99
C VAL A 60 -11.60 -9.96 -18.16
N SER A 61 -11.53 -10.25 -16.87
CA SER A 61 -12.45 -9.76 -15.86
C SER A 61 -11.83 -8.54 -15.18
N MET A 62 -12.38 -8.15 -14.05
CA MET A 62 -11.98 -6.98 -13.28
C MET A 62 -10.96 -7.37 -12.21
N ASP A 63 -11.13 -8.58 -11.70
CA ASP A 63 -10.27 -9.30 -10.76
C ASP A 63 -8.91 -9.67 -11.38
N ASN A 64 -8.82 -9.70 -12.73
CA ASN A 64 -7.56 -9.89 -13.46
C ASN A 64 -7.15 -8.69 -14.36
N PHE A 65 -7.93 -7.61 -14.41
CA PHE A 65 -7.63 -6.43 -15.24
C PHE A 65 -6.27 -5.78 -14.93
N TRP A 66 -5.91 -5.76 -13.64
CA TRP A 66 -4.62 -5.25 -13.15
C TRP A 66 -3.43 -5.98 -13.79
N VAL A 67 -3.55 -7.30 -14.08
CA VAL A 67 -2.49 -8.11 -14.70
C VAL A 67 -2.04 -7.51 -16.04
N ILE A 68 -2.99 -7.04 -16.85
CA ILE A 68 -2.69 -6.41 -18.15
C ILE A 68 -2.20 -4.98 -17.93
N ARG A 69 -2.93 -4.19 -17.13
CA ARG A 69 -2.61 -2.77 -16.91
C ARG A 69 -1.22 -2.57 -16.29
N ASP A 70 -0.84 -3.39 -15.32
CA ASP A 70 0.44 -3.24 -14.61
C ASP A 70 1.60 -3.86 -15.38
N SER A 71 1.38 -4.95 -16.14
CA SER A 71 2.36 -5.42 -17.12
C SER A 71 2.69 -4.33 -18.15
N LEU A 72 1.66 -3.65 -18.69
CA LEU A 72 1.85 -2.53 -19.60
C LEU A 72 2.56 -1.32 -18.95
N LEU A 73 2.32 -1.05 -17.65
CA LEU A 73 3.07 -0.02 -16.92
C LEU A 73 4.56 -0.38 -16.80
N VAL A 74 4.87 -1.61 -16.40
CA VAL A 74 6.24 -2.13 -16.26
C VAL A 74 6.97 -2.12 -17.60
N GLU A 75 6.30 -2.58 -18.67
CA GLU A 75 6.84 -2.52 -20.03
C GLU A 75 7.01 -1.08 -20.53
N GLN A 76 6.09 -0.15 -20.22
CA GLN A 76 6.24 1.26 -20.57
C GLN A 76 7.46 1.89 -19.87
N ILE A 77 7.67 1.63 -18.57
CA ILE A 77 8.78 2.19 -17.80
C ILE A 77 10.14 1.59 -18.22
N HIS A 78 10.22 0.30 -18.54
CA HIS A 78 11.51 -0.40 -18.73
C HIS A 78 11.81 -0.85 -20.17
N LYS A 79 10.81 -0.86 -21.06
CA LYS A 79 10.89 -1.40 -22.44
C LYS A 79 9.99 -0.64 -23.45
N ASN A 80 9.75 0.67 -23.24
CA ASN A 80 8.83 1.52 -24.02
C ASN A 80 8.87 1.27 -25.56
N ASN A 81 10.06 1.18 -26.14
CA ASN A 81 10.25 0.90 -27.57
C ASN A 81 9.76 -0.50 -27.95
N THR A 82 10.20 -1.55 -27.26
CA THR A 82 9.79 -2.94 -27.53
C THR A 82 8.28 -3.14 -27.33
N LEU A 83 7.70 -2.49 -26.32
CA LEU A 83 6.25 -2.44 -26.11
C LEU A 83 5.52 -1.92 -27.37
N ARG A 84 5.90 -0.74 -27.87
CA ARG A 84 5.29 -0.11 -29.06
C ARG A 84 5.68 -0.79 -30.38
N GLU A 85 6.79 -1.54 -30.41
CA GLU A 85 7.18 -2.39 -31.53
C GLU A 85 6.28 -3.62 -31.64
N ARG A 86 6.01 -4.31 -30.53
CA ARG A 86 5.25 -5.57 -30.49
C ARG A 86 3.74 -5.35 -30.42
N ASN A 87 3.27 -4.46 -29.56
CA ASN A 87 1.86 -4.21 -29.30
C ASN A 87 1.37 -2.98 -30.06
N LYS A 88 1.06 -3.13 -31.35
CA LYS A 88 0.58 -2.03 -32.22
C LYS A 88 -0.77 -1.43 -31.84
N TRP A 89 -1.52 -2.11 -30.97
CA TRP A 89 -2.75 -1.63 -30.34
C TRP A 89 -2.49 -0.74 -29.10
N PHE A 90 -1.29 -0.77 -28.53
CA PHE A 90 -0.95 0.03 -27.36
C PHE A 90 -0.83 1.51 -27.73
N SER A 91 -1.46 2.37 -26.94
CA SER A 91 -1.38 3.83 -27.05
C SER A 91 -1.56 4.48 -25.69
N ASP A 92 -1.03 5.69 -25.52
CA ASP A 92 -1.07 6.40 -24.24
C ASP A 92 -2.50 6.86 -23.88
N ASP A 93 -3.38 7.04 -24.86
CA ASP A 93 -4.82 7.24 -24.64
C ASP A 93 -5.50 5.96 -24.12
N LEU A 94 -5.25 4.80 -24.74
CA LEU A 94 -5.73 3.52 -24.21
C LEU A 94 -5.21 3.31 -22.78
N PHE A 95 -3.93 3.54 -22.53
CA PHE A 95 -3.33 3.36 -21.20
C PHE A 95 -3.86 4.36 -20.16
N LYS A 96 -4.18 5.60 -20.57
CA LYS A 96 -4.86 6.61 -19.75
C LYS A 96 -6.28 6.19 -19.40
N ARG A 97 -7.05 5.64 -20.36
CA ARG A 97 -8.38 5.06 -20.11
C ARG A 97 -8.29 3.87 -19.17
N MET A 98 -7.31 2.98 -19.37
CA MET A 98 -7.05 1.86 -18.47
C MET A 98 -6.71 2.30 -17.05
N THR A 99 -5.90 3.34 -16.89
CA THR A 99 -5.57 3.89 -15.56
C THR A 99 -6.78 4.58 -14.91
N ALA A 100 -7.60 5.33 -15.67
CA ALA A 100 -8.82 5.93 -15.13
C ALA A 100 -9.85 4.88 -14.65
N VAL A 101 -9.96 3.75 -15.37
CA VAL A 101 -10.81 2.62 -14.97
C VAL A 101 -10.21 1.84 -13.80
N HIS A 102 -8.89 1.63 -13.78
CA HIS A 102 -8.14 1.05 -12.65
C HIS A 102 -8.40 1.80 -11.34
N ASP A 103 -8.21 3.11 -11.35
CA ASP A 103 -8.39 3.95 -10.16
C ASP A 103 -9.85 3.95 -9.69
N LYS A 104 -10.80 3.83 -10.63
CA LYS A 104 -12.24 3.72 -10.34
C LYS A 104 -12.63 2.35 -9.76
N ILE A 105 -12.02 1.25 -10.23
CA ILE A 105 -12.12 -0.07 -9.59
C ILE A 105 -11.68 0.05 -8.13
N HIS A 106 -10.52 0.65 -7.86
CA HIS A 106 -9.96 0.75 -6.50
C HIS A 106 -10.77 1.62 -5.55
N GLU A 107 -11.44 2.66 -6.04
CA GLU A 107 -12.47 3.36 -5.25
C GLU A 107 -13.56 2.38 -4.78
N TYR A 108 -14.14 1.60 -5.69
CA TYR A 108 -15.21 0.67 -5.37
C TYR A 108 -14.76 -0.55 -4.55
N GLN A 109 -13.55 -1.09 -4.81
CA GLN A 109 -12.93 -2.16 -4.02
C GLN A 109 -12.87 -1.79 -2.54
N ASN A 110 -12.55 -0.53 -2.24
CA ASN A 110 -12.34 0.00 -0.90
C ASN A 110 -13.57 0.74 -0.35
N GLY A 111 -14.76 0.48 -0.89
CA GLY A 111 -16.02 1.01 -0.36
C GLY A 111 -16.20 2.53 -0.55
N VAL A 112 -15.52 3.15 -1.53
CA VAL A 112 -15.57 4.59 -1.80
C VAL A 112 -16.66 4.88 -2.84
N TYR A 113 -17.89 5.00 -2.36
CA TYR A 113 -19.07 5.31 -3.18
C TYR A 113 -19.43 6.80 -3.09
N GLY A 114 -20.03 7.34 -4.17
CA GLY A 114 -20.50 8.73 -4.19
C GLY A 114 -21.70 9.02 -3.29
N LYS A 115 -22.37 7.96 -2.81
CA LYS A 115 -23.46 7.94 -1.81
C LYS A 115 -23.39 6.59 -1.08
N PRO A 116 -23.85 6.47 0.18
CA PRO A 116 -23.96 5.18 0.89
C PRO A 116 -24.76 4.15 0.09
N ILE A 117 -24.34 2.89 0.13
CA ILE A 117 -25.03 1.77 -0.53
C ILE A 117 -25.65 0.91 0.57
N ILE A 118 -26.94 1.08 0.81
CA ILE A 118 -27.65 0.38 1.89
C ILE A 118 -28.21 -0.95 1.38
N MET A 119 -27.75 -2.06 1.96
CA MET A 119 -28.29 -3.40 1.72
C MET A 119 -28.60 -4.06 3.07
N ASN A 120 -29.83 -4.57 3.25
CA ASN A 120 -30.29 -5.20 4.49
C ASN A 120 -30.06 -4.36 5.78
N GLY A 121 -30.05 -3.03 5.65
CA GLY A 121 -29.79 -2.10 6.75
C GLY A 121 -28.31 -1.79 7.03
N LEU A 122 -27.37 -2.38 6.29
CA LEU A 122 -25.93 -2.11 6.39
C LEU A 122 -25.47 -1.18 5.26
N ASP A 123 -24.56 -0.24 5.54
CA ASP A 123 -23.86 0.53 4.52
C ASP A 123 -22.64 -0.27 4.03
N ILE A 124 -22.75 -0.81 2.83
CA ILE A 124 -21.72 -1.67 2.23
C ILE A 124 -20.39 -0.94 2.03
N GLY A 125 -20.40 0.39 1.84
CA GLY A 125 -19.16 1.18 1.78
C GLY A 125 -18.40 1.16 3.10
N ASN A 126 -19.12 1.42 4.20
CA ASN A 126 -18.59 1.38 5.55
C ASN A 126 -18.09 -0.03 5.94
N GLU A 127 -18.87 -1.08 5.62
CA GLU A 127 -18.45 -2.45 5.93
C GLU A 127 -17.23 -2.89 5.11
N LEU A 128 -17.12 -2.54 3.82
CA LEU A 128 -15.92 -2.80 3.02
C LEU A 128 -14.68 -2.07 3.55
N GLN A 129 -14.82 -0.81 3.98
CA GLN A 129 -13.73 -0.05 4.60
C GLN A 129 -13.25 -0.70 5.90
N LYS A 130 -14.18 -1.17 6.76
CA LYS A 130 -13.86 -1.93 7.98
C LYS A 130 -13.16 -3.26 7.66
N ILE A 131 -13.64 -4.01 6.67
CA ILE A 131 -13.08 -5.32 6.30
C ILE A 131 -11.64 -5.17 5.76
N ARG A 132 -11.38 -4.18 4.89
CA ARG A 132 -10.08 -4.01 4.22
C ARG A 132 -9.06 -3.18 5.03
N GLY A 133 -9.51 -2.15 5.73
CA GLY A 133 -8.64 -1.24 6.48
C GLY A 133 -8.70 -1.39 8.00
N GLY A 134 -9.77 -1.98 8.55
CA GLY A 134 -10.07 -1.97 9.99
C GLY A 134 -9.13 -2.82 10.84
N SER A 135 -8.62 -3.93 10.32
CA SER A 135 -7.61 -4.76 10.99
C SER A 135 -6.34 -3.96 11.26
N MET A 136 -5.75 -3.34 10.22
CA MET A 136 -4.55 -2.53 10.34
C MET A 136 -4.78 -1.23 11.12
N PHE A 137 -5.95 -0.59 10.98
CA PHE A 137 -6.29 0.59 11.79
C PHE A 137 -6.39 0.25 13.28
N ASN A 138 -7.05 -0.87 13.63
CA ASN A 138 -7.16 -1.32 15.01
C ASN A 138 -5.81 -1.74 15.60
N ASP A 139 -4.95 -2.41 14.84
CA ASP A 139 -3.61 -2.79 15.30
C ASP A 139 -2.70 -1.57 15.51
N LEU A 140 -2.77 -0.58 14.62
CA LEU A 140 -2.02 0.67 14.75
C LEU A 140 -2.53 1.49 15.96
N LYS A 141 -3.86 1.54 16.18
CA LYS A 141 -4.45 2.11 17.39
C LYS A 141 -4.02 1.37 18.66
N MET A 142 -4.03 0.04 18.65
CA MET A 142 -3.61 -0.79 19.78
C MET A 142 -2.15 -0.50 20.16
N HIS A 143 -1.25 -0.47 19.18
CA HIS A 143 0.14 -0.09 19.38
C HIS A 143 0.30 1.32 19.97
N MET A 144 -0.51 2.31 19.54
CA MET A 144 -0.53 3.65 20.13
C MET A 144 -1.04 3.66 21.58
N ASP A 145 -2.18 3.03 21.85
CA ASP A 145 -2.79 2.99 23.18
C ASP A 145 -1.85 2.34 24.20
N ILE A 146 -1.26 1.19 23.86
CA ILE A 146 -0.30 0.49 24.71
C ILE A 146 0.95 1.35 24.92
N LYS A 147 1.44 2.06 23.89
CA LYS A 147 2.58 2.99 24.00
C LYS A 147 2.29 4.15 24.96
N LEU A 148 1.08 4.71 24.93
CA LEU A 148 0.66 5.79 25.84
C LEU A 148 0.52 5.29 27.28
N GLN A 149 -0.13 4.15 27.49
CA GLN A 149 -0.31 3.53 28.81
C GLN A 149 1.03 3.19 29.46
N CYS A 150 1.96 2.61 28.68
CA CYS A 150 3.29 2.21 29.14
C CYS A 150 4.30 3.36 29.24
N SER A 151 3.99 4.56 28.74
CA SER A 151 4.92 5.71 28.63
C SER A 151 5.59 6.10 29.96
N ASN A 152 4.97 5.81 31.11
CA ASN A 152 5.48 6.09 32.45
C ASN A 152 5.62 4.81 33.31
N GLN A 153 5.56 3.61 32.72
CA GLN A 153 5.56 2.33 33.45
C GLN A 153 6.81 1.48 33.12
N SER A 154 7.46 0.96 34.16
CA SER A 154 8.66 0.11 34.08
C SER A 154 8.38 -1.40 34.19
N GLY A 155 7.12 -1.80 34.35
CA GLY A 155 6.72 -3.21 34.48
C GLY A 155 7.10 -4.07 33.27
N SER A 156 7.28 -5.37 33.49
CA SER A 156 7.67 -6.36 32.47
C SER A 156 6.87 -6.25 31.17
N ASN A 157 5.55 -6.11 31.30
CA ASN A 157 4.61 -6.07 30.18
C ASN A 157 4.81 -4.84 29.28
N CYS A 158 5.40 -3.77 29.81
CA CYS A 158 5.71 -2.53 29.08
C CYS A 158 7.12 -2.51 28.46
N LYS A 159 7.98 -3.49 28.76
CA LYS A 159 9.39 -3.49 28.34
C LYS A 159 9.56 -3.45 26.82
N TRP A 160 8.76 -4.23 26.09
CA TRP A 160 8.84 -4.33 24.62
C TRP A 160 8.40 -3.01 23.95
N ILE A 161 7.21 -2.52 24.29
CA ILE A 161 6.61 -1.34 23.66
C ILE A 161 7.40 -0.07 23.99
N ASN A 162 8.02 0.05 25.17
CA ASN A 162 8.82 1.22 25.55
C ASN A 162 10.12 1.31 24.74
N GLY A 163 10.75 0.16 24.47
CA GLY A 163 11.89 0.04 23.56
C GLY A 163 11.51 0.43 22.12
N LEU A 164 10.41 -0.13 21.60
CA LEU A 164 9.93 0.07 20.23
C LEU A 164 9.81 1.55 19.85
N LYS A 165 10.46 1.96 18.75
CA LYS A 165 10.43 3.35 18.25
C LYS A 165 9.53 3.55 17.03
N TYR A 166 9.32 2.48 16.26
CA TYR A 166 8.43 2.43 15.11
C TYR A 166 8.00 0.99 14.86
N TYR A 167 6.91 0.81 14.13
CA TYR A 167 6.44 -0.46 13.57
C TYR A 167 6.24 -0.26 12.07
N VAL A 168 6.60 -1.24 11.24
CA VAL A 168 6.61 -1.09 9.77
C VAL A 168 5.86 -2.24 9.11
N TYR A 169 4.80 -1.90 8.39
CA TYR A 169 4.07 -2.82 7.53
C TYR A 169 4.66 -2.72 6.11
N SER A 170 5.33 -3.78 5.65
CA SER A 170 5.70 -3.91 4.23
C SER A 170 4.51 -4.52 3.49
N ALA A 171 3.81 -3.71 2.71
CA ALA A 171 2.51 -4.06 2.15
C ALA A 171 2.33 -3.48 0.74
N HIS A 172 1.11 -3.54 0.22
CA HIS A 172 0.78 -3.19 -1.16
C HIS A 172 0.19 -1.78 -1.24
N ASP A 173 0.16 -1.23 -2.45
CA ASP A 173 -0.60 -0.03 -2.82
C ASP A 173 -2.08 -0.10 -2.37
N SER A 174 -2.71 -1.27 -2.50
CA SER A 174 -4.08 -1.55 -2.06
C SER A 174 -4.23 -1.42 -0.54
N THR A 175 -3.20 -1.78 0.23
CA THR A 175 -3.15 -1.61 1.69
C THR A 175 -3.05 -0.13 2.08
N ILE A 176 -2.26 0.65 1.33
CA ILE A 176 -2.18 2.11 1.49
C ILE A 176 -3.52 2.76 1.14
N TYR A 177 -4.20 2.30 0.09
CA TYR A 177 -5.53 2.79 -0.29
C TYR A 177 -6.56 2.49 0.81
N ALA A 178 -6.69 1.21 1.22
CA ALA A 178 -7.66 0.77 2.22
C ALA A 178 -7.53 1.54 3.55
N PHE A 179 -6.30 1.83 3.97
CA PHE A 179 -6.02 2.64 5.15
C PHE A 179 -6.54 4.09 5.04
N PHE A 180 -6.34 4.75 3.89
CA PHE A 180 -6.87 6.10 3.69
C PHE A 180 -8.39 6.13 3.45
N ALA A 181 -8.97 5.02 2.96
CA ALA A 181 -10.41 4.85 2.80
C ALA A 181 -11.13 4.77 4.15
N ILE A 182 -10.67 3.92 5.08
CA ILE A 182 -11.26 3.84 6.43
C ILE A 182 -11.06 5.12 7.26
N LEU A 183 -10.00 5.90 6.98
CA LEU A 183 -9.82 7.25 7.53
C LEU A 183 -10.73 8.31 6.88
N GLY A 184 -11.43 8.00 5.79
CA GLY A 184 -12.29 8.95 5.05
C GLY A 184 -11.51 10.09 4.37
N ILE A 185 -10.20 9.92 4.13
CA ILE A 185 -9.33 10.97 3.56
C ILE A 185 -8.72 10.62 2.20
N GLN A 186 -9.03 9.45 1.62
CA GLN A 186 -8.52 9.00 0.32
C GLN A 186 -8.74 10.02 -0.80
N ASN A 187 -9.88 10.72 -0.83
CA ASN A 187 -10.15 11.77 -1.83
C ASN A 187 -9.22 12.99 -1.70
N LYS A 188 -8.55 13.17 -0.55
CA LYS A 188 -7.58 14.26 -0.29
C LYS A 188 -6.13 13.83 -0.49
N VAL A 189 -5.82 12.53 -0.39
CA VAL A 189 -4.43 12.01 -0.36
C VAL A 189 -4.09 10.97 -1.43
N ILE A 190 -5.08 10.38 -2.08
CA ILE A 190 -4.91 9.47 -3.23
C ILE A 190 -5.32 10.17 -4.53
N SER A 191 -6.59 10.56 -4.67
CA SER A 191 -7.14 11.08 -5.93
C SER A 191 -6.35 12.24 -6.57
N PRO A 192 -5.75 13.20 -5.82
CA PRO A 192 -4.92 14.26 -6.42
C PRO A 192 -3.57 13.80 -6.98
N THR A 193 -3.14 12.57 -6.65
CA THR A 193 -1.81 12.02 -7.02
C THR A 193 -1.89 10.73 -7.85
N GLY A 194 -3.10 10.23 -8.11
CA GLY A 194 -3.31 8.86 -8.57
C GLY A 194 -3.12 7.80 -7.48
N TYR A 195 -3.44 6.56 -7.85
CA TYR A 195 -3.22 5.35 -7.04
C TYR A 195 -1.75 5.20 -6.58
N PRO A 196 -1.44 4.59 -5.41
CA PRO A 196 -0.08 4.62 -4.86
C PRO A 196 1.00 4.00 -5.77
N GLU A 197 1.89 4.84 -6.30
CA GLU A 197 3.01 4.44 -7.17
C GLU A 197 4.16 3.73 -6.42
N TYR A 198 5.13 3.19 -7.15
CA TYR A 198 6.29 2.49 -6.57
C TYR A 198 6.99 3.29 -5.47
N THR A 199 7.25 2.61 -4.36
CA THR A 199 7.84 3.16 -3.12
C THR A 199 7.00 4.21 -2.39
N ALA A 200 5.73 4.42 -2.77
CA ALA A 200 4.79 5.15 -1.92
C ALA A 200 4.76 4.55 -0.51
N ALA A 201 4.64 5.41 0.50
CA ALA A 201 4.68 5.00 1.90
C ALA A 201 3.80 5.92 2.75
N THR A 202 3.25 5.38 3.83
CA THR A 202 2.43 6.13 4.79
C THR A 202 3.07 6.06 6.16
N PHE A 203 3.35 7.21 6.75
CA PHE A 203 3.90 7.33 8.09
C PHE A 203 2.81 7.84 9.03
N ILE A 204 2.56 7.11 10.12
CA ILE A 204 1.67 7.53 11.19
C ILE A 204 2.52 7.77 12.44
N GLU A 205 2.62 9.04 12.83
CA GLU A 205 3.46 9.50 13.92
C GLU A 205 2.57 9.71 15.16
N LEU A 206 2.86 9.01 16.26
CA LEU A 206 2.27 9.32 17.57
C LEU A 206 3.03 10.48 18.22
N TRP A 207 2.34 11.59 18.46
CA TRP A 207 2.85 12.78 19.13
C TRP A 207 2.20 12.95 20.51
N ARG A 208 2.89 13.67 21.39
CA ARG A 208 2.33 14.15 22.65
C ARG A 208 2.69 15.62 22.81
N ASN A 209 1.68 16.48 22.90
CA ASN A 209 1.92 17.91 23.09
C ASN A 209 2.46 18.13 24.51
N ARG A 210 3.46 19.01 24.65
CA ARG A 210 4.12 19.30 25.93
C ARG A 210 3.34 20.29 26.80
N THR A 211 2.40 21.04 26.22
CA THR A 211 1.65 22.10 26.92
C THR A 211 0.38 21.57 27.62
N ASP A 212 -0.42 20.76 26.92
CA ASP A 212 -1.68 20.18 27.45
C ASP A 212 -1.54 18.68 27.82
N ASN A 213 -0.35 18.11 27.59
CA ASN A 213 0.00 16.70 27.81
C ASN A 213 -0.76 15.67 26.96
N GLN A 214 -1.57 16.12 25.98
CA GLN A 214 -2.48 15.28 25.20
C GLN A 214 -1.77 14.50 24.07
N PRO A 215 -2.28 13.30 23.72
CA PRO A 215 -1.83 12.55 22.55
C PRO A 215 -2.46 13.11 21.27
N TYR A 216 -1.66 13.15 20.21
CA TYR A 216 -2.08 13.48 18.84
C TYR A 216 -1.48 12.45 17.89
N PHE A 217 -2.08 12.24 16.72
CA PHE A 217 -1.41 11.53 15.63
C PHE A 217 -1.30 12.41 14.38
N LYS A 218 -0.23 12.21 13.62
CA LYS A 218 0.02 12.88 12.34
C LYS A 218 0.21 11.83 11.25
N THR A 219 -0.48 12.04 10.13
CA THR A 219 -0.44 11.16 8.96
C THR A 219 0.30 11.84 7.82
N VAL A 220 1.32 11.19 7.27
CA VAL A 220 2.12 11.69 6.14
C VAL A 220 2.15 10.66 5.03
N LYS A 221 1.75 11.03 3.81
CA LYS A 221 1.95 10.22 2.60
C LYS A 221 3.23 10.68 1.88
N ARG A 222 4.15 9.74 1.63
CA ARG A 222 5.18 9.88 0.60
C ARG A 222 4.58 9.49 -0.75
N ILE A 223 4.55 10.43 -1.70
CA ILE A 223 4.28 10.13 -3.11
C ILE A 223 5.44 9.25 -3.64
N GLY A 224 5.12 8.32 -4.55
CA GLY A 224 6.12 7.42 -5.13
C GLY A 224 7.19 8.13 -5.95
N ALA A 225 8.13 7.36 -6.48
CA ALA A 225 9.07 7.88 -7.47
C ALA A 225 8.33 8.05 -8.80
N GLN A 226 7.97 9.30 -9.14
CA GLN A 226 7.42 9.62 -10.46
C GLN A 226 8.49 9.35 -11.52
N TYR A 227 8.29 8.30 -12.31
CA TYR A 227 9.10 8.05 -13.50
C TYR A 227 8.68 9.04 -14.59
N ASP A 228 9.65 9.72 -15.18
CA ASP A 228 9.40 10.71 -16.24
C ASP A 228 8.95 9.98 -17.51
N ARG A 229 7.65 10.08 -17.83
CA ARG A 229 6.99 9.34 -18.93
C ARG A 229 7.30 9.89 -20.33
N ASN A 230 8.36 10.69 -20.46
CA ASN A 230 8.77 11.40 -21.67
C ASN A 230 10.10 10.87 -22.25
N GLN A 231 10.46 9.61 -21.99
CA GLN A 231 11.61 8.89 -22.57
C GLN A 231 11.15 7.72 -23.44
#